data_AF-A0A7X6TTS1-F1
#
_entry.id   AF-A0A7X6TTS1-F1
#
_cell.length_a   1.000
_cell.length_b   1.000
_cell.length_c   1.000
_cell.angle_alpha   90.00
_cell.angle_beta   90.00
_cell.angle_gamma   90.00
#
_symmetry.space_group_name_H-M   'P 1'
#
loop_
_entity.id
_entity.type
_entity.pdbx_description
1 polymer ?
#
loop_
_entity_poly.entity_id
_entity_poly.type
_entity_poly.pdbx_seq_one_letter_code
_entity_poly.pdbx_strand_id
1 'polypeptide(L)'
;MKKNLNQEAANYLKTHPEYHQVLELIREKYVKSGILSGRIQLENLSEKEAIELGSIDQNLFSLKSGSLSVKKFIKHISSGKFEEIDFIQVLSLYFGKELVSRKTIRANKQEEKELYFNDQFNSLKGDLTKKWFSQVLSTKKFGYTLLLKNYTMSPKILKKDIKFLDHALQYIELNPLGAIPLPAFSSLITKNSHYFDLGSKGGKLLINALCFLSEIPLVTSAEEISALLLSFGILRDEISNQV
;
A
#
# COMPACT_ATOMS: atom_id res chain seq x y z
N MET A 1 21.96 34.41 -11.69
CA MET A 1 21.24 33.12 -11.60
C MET A 1 22.10 32.16 -10.78
N LYS A 2 21.60 31.61 -9.67
CA LYS A 2 22.34 30.56 -8.94
C LYS A 2 22.45 29.35 -9.88
N LYS A 3 23.68 28.95 -10.21
CA LYS A 3 23.96 27.75 -11.00
C LYS A 3 23.39 26.53 -10.27
N ASN A 4 22.59 25.72 -10.96
CA ASN A 4 22.12 24.45 -10.43
C ASN A 4 23.22 23.40 -10.68
N LEU A 5 24.03 23.10 -9.67
CA LEU A 5 25.15 22.15 -9.75
C LEU A 5 24.69 20.76 -10.22
N ASN A 6 23.48 20.34 -9.85
CA ASN A 6 22.92 19.06 -10.30
C ASN A 6 22.67 19.06 -11.82
N GLN A 7 22.20 20.17 -12.37
CA GLN A 7 22.01 20.32 -13.82
C GLN A 7 23.36 20.34 -14.55
N GLU A 8 24.36 21.02 -14.01
CA GLU A 8 25.71 21.04 -14.60
C GLU A 8 26.35 19.65 -14.56
N ALA A 9 26.22 18.91 -13.47
CA ALA A 9 26.69 17.53 -13.35
C ALA A 9 25.97 16.59 -14.32
N ALA A 10 24.65 16.72 -14.45
CA ALA A 10 23.88 15.95 -15.42
C ALA A 10 24.31 16.25 -16.88
N ASN A 11 24.57 17.52 -17.20
CA ASN A 11 25.06 17.92 -18.52
C ASN A 11 26.49 17.39 -18.78
N TYR A 12 27.37 17.44 -17.78
CA TYR A 12 28.70 16.82 -17.85
C TYR A 12 28.61 15.31 -18.13
N LEU A 13 27.75 14.59 -17.42
CA LEU A 13 27.56 13.15 -17.67
C LEU A 13 26.99 12.88 -19.07
N LYS A 14 26.18 13.78 -19.64
CA LYS A 14 25.67 13.65 -21.02
C LYS A 14 26.76 13.80 -22.08
N THR A 15 27.86 14.50 -21.78
CA THR A 15 29.01 14.60 -22.69
C THR A 15 30.00 13.44 -22.55
N HIS A 16 29.80 12.52 -21.59
CA HIS A 16 30.66 11.37 -21.31
C HIS A 16 29.85 10.07 -21.45
N PRO A 17 29.61 9.60 -22.69
CA PRO A 17 28.79 8.41 -22.95
C PRO A 17 29.35 7.14 -22.30
N GLU A 18 30.64 7.11 -21.96
CA GLU A 18 31.32 6.00 -21.28
C GLU A 18 30.72 5.68 -19.90
N TYR A 19 30.03 6.64 -19.30
CA TYR A 19 29.35 6.47 -18.02
C TYR A 19 27.91 6.02 -18.15
N HIS A 20 27.35 5.94 -19.36
CA HIS A 20 25.93 5.68 -19.56
C HIS A 20 25.49 4.36 -18.91
N GLN A 21 26.20 3.25 -19.19
CA GLN A 21 25.91 1.94 -18.62
C GLN A 21 25.94 1.97 -17.08
N VAL A 22 26.93 2.66 -16.50
CA VAL A 22 27.04 2.84 -15.04
C VAL A 22 25.83 3.57 -14.48
N LEU A 23 25.41 4.67 -15.12
CA LEU A 23 24.26 5.47 -14.70
C LEU A 23 22.96 4.69 -14.81
N GLU A 24 22.77 3.88 -15.85
CA GLU A 24 21.60 3.01 -16.00
C GLU A 24 21.52 1.97 -14.88
N LEU A 25 22.62 1.28 -14.60
CA LEU A 25 22.67 0.27 -13.54
C LEU A 25 22.47 0.89 -12.15
N ILE A 26 23.03 2.07 -11.88
CA ILE A 26 22.80 2.81 -10.64
C ILE A 26 21.33 3.21 -10.52
N ARG A 27 20.73 3.73 -11.61
CA ARG A 27 19.32 4.09 -11.65
C ARG A 27 18.43 2.89 -11.32
N GLU A 28 18.63 1.75 -11.99
CA GLU A 28 17.86 0.53 -11.75
C GLU A 28 17.99 0.04 -10.32
N LYS A 29 19.21 0.08 -9.79
CA LYS A 29 19.48 -0.27 -8.40
C LYS A 29 18.74 0.64 -7.43
N TYR A 30 18.80 1.94 -7.65
CA TYR A 30 18.08 2.92 -6.83
C TYR A 30 16.56 2.73 -6.92
N VAL A 31 16.00 2.55 -8.12
CA VAL A 31 14.57 2.27 -8.30
C VAL A 31 14.16 1.01 -7.53
N LYS A 32 15.02 -0.02 -7.47
CA LYS A 32 14.74 -1.26 -6.76
C LYS A 32 14.85 -1.14 -5.24
N SER A 33 15.93 -0.54 -4.72
CA SER A 33 16.26 -0.56 -3.27
C SER A 33 16.07 0.77 -2.54
N GLY A 34 16.09 1.89 -3.27
CA GLY A 34 16.13 3.25 -2.73
C GLY A 34 17.48 3.67 -2.17
N ILE A 35 18.55 2.91 -2.45
CA ILE A 35 19.88 3.17 -1.88
C ILE A 35 20.94 3.22 -2.98
N LEU A 36 21.72 4.31 -2.98
CA LEU A 36 22.90 4.50 -3.83
C LEU A 36 24.14 3.83 -3.21
N SER A 37 24.16 2.49 -3.17
CA SER A 37 25.26 1.74 -2.55
C SER A 37 25.50 0.35 -3.18
N GLY A 38 26.48 -0.38 -2.63
CA GLY A 38 26.90 -1.70 -3.10
C GLY A 38 27.62 -1.63 -4.45
N ARG A 39 27.58 -2.73 -5.20
CA ARG A 39 28.23 -2.84 -6.51
C ARG A 39 27.24 -3.03 -7.65
N ILE A 40 27.63 -2.64 -8.86
CA ILE A 40 26.95 -2.90 -10.13
C ILE A 40 27.84 -3.80 -10.99
N GLN A 41 27.24 -4.60 -11.87
CA GLN A 41 27.96 -5.47 -12.79
C GLN A 41 27.92 -4.85 -14.18
N LEU A 42 29.09 -4.65 -14.76
CA LEU A 42 29.32 -4.09 -16.09
C LEU A 42 29.67 -5.22 -17.05
N GLU A 43 29.13 -5.15 -18.26
CA GLU A 43 29.28 -6.17 -19.29
C GLU A 43 29.50 -5.49 -20.65
N ASN A 44 30.24 -6.15 -21.54
CA ASN A 44 30.51 -5.67 -22.90
C ASN A 44 31.16 -4.27 -22.94
N LEU A 45 32.10 -4.00 -22.02
CA LEU A 45 32.85 -2.75 -22.00
C LEU A 45 33.71 -2.61 -23.26
N SER A 46 33.60 -1.47 -23.92
CA SER A 46 34.56 -1.04 -24.93
C SER A 46 35.90 -0.69 -24.31
N GLU A 47 36.98 -0.65 -25.11
CA GLU A 47 38.30 -0.24 -24.62
C GLU A 47 38.27 1.17 -24.01
N LYS A 48 37.52 2.09 -24.63
CA LYS A 48 37.37 3.45 -24.13
C LYS A 48 36.68 3.49 -22.76
N GLU A 49 35.59 2.73 -22.60
CA GLU A 49 34.90 2.62 -21.30
C GLU A 49 35.80 1.97 -20.24
N ALA A 50 36.53 0.90 -20.59
CA ALA A 50 37.43 0.22 -19.67
C ALA A 50 38.56 1.14 -19.18
N ILE A 51 39.11 1.99 -20.05
CA ILE A 51 40.11 2.99 -19.68
C ILE A 51 39.52 4.01 -18.71
N GLU A 52 38.36 4.61 -19.06
CA GLU A 52 37.80 5.66 -18.21
C GLU A 52 37.26 5.16 -16.89
N LEU A 53 36.64 3.99 -16.86
CA LEU A 53 36.20 3.37 -15.62
C LEU A 53 37.39 2.84 -14.81
N GLY A 54 38.49 2.46 -15.46
CA GLY A 54 39.76 2.10 -14.84
C GLY A 54 40.37 3.24 -14.01
N SER A 55 40.19 4.49 -14.45
CA SER A 55 40.61 5.68 -13.68
C SER A 55 39.86 5.82 -12.34
N ILE A 56 38.65 5.24 -12.23
CA ILE A 56 37.79 5.25 -11.05
C ILE A 56 38.04 4.02 -10.17
N ASP A 57 38.14 2.84 -10.79
CA ASP A 57 38.46 1.57 -10.13
C ASP A 57 39.43 0.78 -11.00
N GLN A 58 40.71 0.73 -10.57
CA GLN A 58 41.81 0.10 -11.31
C GLN A 58 41.54 -1.35 -11.71
N ASN A 59 40.64 -2.04 -10.99
CA ASN A 59 40.21 -3.40 -11.32
C ASN A 59 39.41 -3.50 -12.63
N LEU A 60 39.10 -2.40 -13.30
CA LEU A 60 38.37 -2.38 -14.58
C LEU A 60 39.27 -2.13 -15.80
N PHE A 61 40.56 -1.85 -15.59
CA PHE A 61 41.49 -1.63 -16.70
C PHE A 61 41.57 -2.87 -17.61
N SER A 62 41.39 -2.65 -18.91
CA SER A 62 41.51 -3.67 -19.96
C SER A 62 40.56 -4.87 -19.82
N LEU A 63 39.48 -4.75 -19.03
CA LEU A 63 38.47 -5.79 -18.90
C LEU A 63 37.27 -5.55 -19.82
N LYS A 64 36.71 -6.64 -20.36
CA LYS A 64 35.43 -6.62 -21.10
C LYS A 64 34.19 -6.65 -20.19
N SER A 65 34.37 -6.96 -18.92
CA SER A 65 33.31 -6.98 -17.89
C SER A 65 33.94 -6.84 -16.51
N GLY A 66 33.16 -6.36 -15.54
CA GLY A 66 33.68 -6.15 -14.20
C GLY A 66 32.65 -5.59 -13.23
N SER A 67 33.05 -5.45 -11.98
CA SER A 67 32.16 -4.93 -10.95
C SER A 67 32.63 -3.55 -10.50
N LEU A 68 31.74 -2.57 -10.39
CA LEU A 68 32.05 -1.22 -9.92
C LEU A 68 31.29 -0.90 -8.63
N SER A 69 31.96 -0.29 -7.66
CA SER A 69 31.31 0.24 -6.46
C SER A 69 30.54 1.52 -6.80
N VAL A 70 29.23 1.52 -6.52
CA VAL A 70 28.36 2.68 -6.71
C VAL A 70 28.89 3.89 -5.94
N LYS A 71 29.34 3.68 -4.69
CA LYS A 71 29.90 4.75 -3.87
C LYS A 71 31.20 5.32 -4.43
N LYS A 72 32.07 4.49 -5.03
CA LYS A 72 33.31 4.96 -5.67
C LYS A 72 32.98 5.86 -6.86
N PHE A 73 32.06 5.41 -7.73
CA PHE A 73 31.63 6.18 -8.88
C PHE A 73 31.02 7.52 -8.48
N ILE A 74 30.07 7.51 -7.52
CA ILE A 74 29.45 8.75 -7.03
C ILE A 74 30.48 9.68 -6.42
N LYS A 75 31.41 9.17 -5.62
CA LYS A 75 32.49 9.99 -5.03
C LYS A 75 33.39 10.62 -6.10
N HIS A 76 33.70 9.89 -7.16
CA HIS A 76 34.49 10.41 -8.27
C HIS A 76 33.78 11.57 -8.98
N ILE A 77 32.49 11.41 -9.30
CA ILE A 77 31.70 12.47 -9.96
C ILE A 77 31.44 13.64 -9.01
N SER A 78 31.18 13.38 -7.73
CA SER A 78 30.87 14.39 -6.70
C SER A 78 32.15 14.98 -6.09
N SER A 79 33.18 15.20 -6.90
CA SER A 79 34.45 15.78 -6.46
C SER A 79 34.64 17.18 -7.02
N GLY A 80 35.47 18.00 -6.35
CA GLY A 80 35.72 19.38 -6.76
C GLY A 80 34.43 20.20 -6.83
N LYS A 81 34.11 20.77 -8.00
CA LYS A 81 32.94 21.64 -8.18
C LYS A 81 31.58 20.96 -7.96
N PHE A 82 31.54 19.62 -7.89
CA PHE A 82 30.33 18.83 -7.72
C PHE A 82 30.20 18.21 -6.33
N GLU A 83 30.92 18.69 -5.32
CA GLU A 83 30.91 18.10 -3.97
C GLU A 83 29.54 18.10 -3.29
N GLU A 84 28.71 19.11 -3.55
CA GLU A 84 27.39 19.28 -2.93
C GLU A 84 26.21 18.77 -3.79
N ILE A 85 26.47 17.97 -4.83
CA ILE A 85 25.37 17.47 -5.68
C ILE A 85 24.51 16.44 -4.95
N ASP A 86 23.21 16.48 -5.22
CA ASP A 86 22.32 15.35 -4.95
C ASP A 86 22.36 14.42 -6.17
N PHE A 87 23.03 13.28 -6.01
CA PHE A 87 23.20 12.34 -7.11
C PHE A 87 21.88 11.73 -7.61
N ILE A 88 20.82 11.64 -6.77
CA ILE A 88 19.49 11.20 -7.20
C ILE A 88 18.88 12.26 -8.12
N GLN A 89 19.03 13.54 -7.77
CA GLN A 89 18.59 14.64 -8.61
C GLN A 89 19.37 14.68 -9.94
N VAL A 90 20.68 14.46 -9.90
CA VAL A 90 21.53 14.36 -11.10
C VAL A 90 21.06 13.25 -12.02
N LEU A 91 20.80 12.04 -11.50
CA LEU A 91 20.26 10.94 -12.31
C LEU A 91 18.89 11.29 -12.89
N SER A 92 18.03 11.96 -12.13
CA SER A 92 16.70 12.39 -12.60
C SER A 92 16.80 13.37 -13.78
N LEU A 93 17.70 14.35 -13.68
CA LEU A 93 18.00 15.32 -14.75
C LEU A 93 18.71 14.70 -15.96
N TYR A 94 19.56 13.69 -15.71
CA TYR A 94 20.25 12.94 -16.77
C TYR A 94 19.25 12.16 -17.62
N PHE A 95 18.35 11.39 -17.00
CA PHE A 95 17.36 10.57 -17.69
C PHE A 95 16.06 11.30 -18.06
N GLY A 96 15.86 12.52 -17.56
CA GLY A 96 14.64 13.31 -17.80
C GLY A 96 13.39 12.71 -17.17
N LYS A 97 13.54 11.97 -16.06
CA LYS A 97 12.45 11.29 -15.34
C LYS A 97 12.66 11.43 -13.84
N GLU A 98 11.57 11.63 -13.10
CA GLU A 98 11.60 11.60 -11.64
C GLU A 98 12.00 10.20 -11.15
N LEU A 99 12.91 10.15 -10.19
CA LEU A 99 13.38 8.89 -9.60
C LEU A 99 12.75 8.66 -8.22
N VAL A 100 11.74 7.81 -8.20
CA VAL A 100 11.12 7.32 -6.96
C VAL A 100 11.42 5.83 -6.79
N SER A 101 11.93 5.46 -5.62
CA SER A 101 12.22 4.06 -5.32
C SER A 101 10.95 3.26 -5.05
N ARG A 102 10.96 1.96 -5.33
CA ARG A 102 9.87 1.04 -4.94
C ARG A 102 9.65 1.03 -3.43
N LYS A 103 10.69 1.26 -2.63
CA LYS A 103 10.60 1.37 -1.16
C LYS A 103 9.77 2.61 -0.78
N THR A 104 10.07 3.75 -1.39
CA THR A 104 9.33 5.01 -1.18
C THR A 104 7.87 4.87 -1.61
N ILE A 105 7.61 4.31 -2.81
CA ILE A 105 6.24 4.07 -3.28
C ILE A 105 5.45 3.19 -2.30
N ARG A 106 6.08 2.14 -1.76
CA ARG A 106 5.45 1.26 -0.76
C ARG A 106 5.17 1.99 0.56
N ALA A 107 6.10 2.82 1.02
CA ALA A 107 5.93 3.62 2.23
C ALA A 107 4.78 4.61 2.08
N ASN A 108 4.75 5.38 0.98
CA ASN A 108 3.67 6.34 0.72
C ASN A 108 2.31 5.64 0.64
N LYS A 109 2.21 4.49 -0.05
CA LYS A 109 0.96 3.69 -0.09
C LYS A 109 0.54 3.18 1.29
N GLN A 110 1.49 2.87 2.17
CA GLN A 110 1.20 2.45 3.53
C GLN A 110 0.68 3.62 4.36
N GLU A 111 1.31 4.79 4.25
CA GLU A 111 0.91 6.03 4.92
C GLU A 111 -0.48 6.49 4.46
N GLU A 112 -0.74 6.54 3.14
CA GLU A 112 -2.06 6.86 2.58
C GLU A 112 -3.16 5.95 3.13
N LYS A 113 -2.86 4.66 3.27
CA LYS A 113 -3.78 3.66 3.82
C LYS A 113 -4.02 3.89 5.31
N GLU A 114 -2.98 4.17 6.08
CA GLU A 114 -3.09 4.47 7.51
C GLU A 114 -3.91 5.73 7.75
N LEU A 115 -3.65 6.80 6.99
CA LEU A 115 -4.45 8.02 7.00
C LEU A 115 -5.92 7.73 6.67
N TYR A 116 -6.19 6.97 5.60
CA TYR A 116 -7.56 6.61 5.23
C TYR A 116 -8.31 5.89 6.35
N PHE A 117 -7.70 4.88 6.97
CA PHE A 117 -8.34 4.11 8.04
C PHE A 117 -8.48 4.93 9.33
N ASN A 118 -7.50 5.79 9.65
CA ASN A 118 -7.61 6.73 10.77
C ASN A 118 -8.77 7.71 10.57
N ASP A 119 -8.91 8.27 9.36
CA ASP A 119 -10.05 9.13 9.00
C ASP A 119 -11.39 8.40 9.12
N GLN A 120 -11.44 7.12 8.72
CA GLN A 120 -12.65 6.32 8.89
C GLN A 120 -12.97 6.14 10.36
N PHE A 121 -12.00 5.74 11.18
CA PHE A 121 -12.15 5.55 12.62
C PHE A 121 -12.64 6.82 13.33
N ASN A 122 -12.03 7.97 13.04
CA ASN A 122 -12.41 9.26 13.62
C ASN A 122 -13.82 9.71 13.20
N SER A 123 -14.33 9.20 12.06
CA SER A 123 -15.69 9.49 11.61
C SER A 123 -16.78 8.58 12.19
N LEU A 124 -16.40 7.50 12.89
CA LEU A 124 -17.33 6.56 13.50
C LEU A 124 -18.04 7.19 14.71
N LYS A 125 -19.33 6.90 14.84
CA LYS A 125 -20.14 7.33 15.98
C LYS A 125 -20.40 6.22 16.98
N GLY A 126 -20.57 4.97 16.52
CA GLY A 126 -20.88 3.83 17.37
C GLY A 126 -19.68 3.26 18.12
N ASP A 127 -19.85 2.98 19.41
CA ASP A 127 -18.78 2.45 20.25
C ASP A 127 -18.45 0.99 19.90
N LEU A 128 -19.47 0.18 19.58
CA LEU A 128 -19.27 -1.19 19.08
C LEU A 128 -18.46 -1.21 17.77
N THR A 129 -18.75 -0.27 16.86
CA THR A 129 -18.02 -0.14 15.60
C THR A 129 -16.57 0.25 15.85
N LYS A 130 -16.32 1.23 16.72
CA LYS A 130 -14.95 1.63 17.09
C LYS A 130 -14.16 0.48 17.68
N LYS A 131 -14.75 -0.27 18.62
CA LYS A 131 -14.12 -1.46 19.24
C LYS A 131 -13.72 -2.49 18.19
N TRP A 132 -14.65 -2.85 17.30
CA TRP A 132 -14.35 -3.78 16.21
C TRP A 132 -13.30 -3.22 15.25
N PHE A 133 -13.41 -1.95 14.86
CA PHE A 133 -12.54 -1.31 13.88
C PHE A 133 -11.10 -1.15 14.40
N SER A 134 -10.91 -0.84 15.69
CA SER A 134 -9.58 -0.87 16.29
C SER A 134 -9.00 -2.27 16.31
N GLN A 135 -9.81 -3.29 16.62
CA GLN A 135 -9.35 -4.67 16.71
C GLN A 135 -8.98 -5.27 15.36
N VAL A 136 -9.82 -5.06 14.33
CA VAL A 136 -9.59 -5.59 12.97
C VAL A 136 -8.28 -5.05 12.40
N LEU A 137 -7.94 -3.78 12.68
CA LEU A 137 -6.71 -3.16 12.21
C LEU A 137 -5.46 -3.61 13.00
N SER A 138 -5.58 -3.76 14.33
CA SER A 138 -4.45 -4.17 15.18
C SER A 138 -4.10 -5.65 15.05
N THR A 139 -5.13 -6.52 15.09
CA THR A 139 -4.95 -7.99 15.10
C THR A 139 -4.90 -8.60 13.71
N LYS A 140 -5.36 -7.87 12.68
CA LYS A 140 -5.52 -8.36 11.30
C LYS A 140 -6.45 -9.57 11.19
N LYS A 141 -7.38 -9.75 12.13
CA LYS A 141 -8.43 -10.78 12.16
C LYS A 141 -9.81 -10.15 11.94
N PHE A 142 -10.88 -10.95 11.89
CA PHE A 142 -12.28 -10.47 11.87
C PHE A 142 -12.58 -9.42 10.78
N GLY A 143 -12.23 -9.73 9.52
CA GLY A 143 -12.60 -8.90 8.36
C GLY A 143 -11.47 -8.03 7.80
N TYR A 144 -10.25 -8.10 8.34
CA TYR A 144 -9.13 -7.29 7.86
C TYR A 144 -8.83 -7.48 6.36
N THR A 145 -8.81 -8.73 5.87
CA THR A 145 -8.60 -9.02 4.45
C THR A 145 -9.73 -8.48 3.57
N LEU A 146 -10.97 -8.49 4.08
CA LEU A 146 -12.14 -7.91 3.41
C LEU A 146 -12.02 -6.38 3.34
N LEU A 147 -11.61 -5.71 4.42
CA LEU A 147 -11.34 -4.27 4.43
C LEU A 147 -10.25 -3.91 3.44
N LEU A 148 -9.12 -4.63 3.44
CA LEU A 148 -8.03 -4.37 2.49
C LEU A 148 -8.44 -4.57 1.04
N LYS A 149 -9.20 -5.64 0.76
CA LYS A 149 -9.71 -5.92 -0.60
C LYS A 149 -10.65 -4.81 -1.05
N ASN A 150 -11.59 -4.39 -0.20
CA ASN A 150 -12.53 -3.33 -0.52
C ASN A 150 -11.85 -1.96 -0.64
N TYR A 151 -10.84 -1.67 0.19
CA TYR A 151 -10.00 -0.47 0.07
C TYR A 151 -9.29 -0.43 -1.29
N THR A 152 -8.66 -1.53 -1.68
CA THR A 152 -7.96 -1.63 -2.97
C THR A 152 -8.91 -1.52 -4.17
N MET A 153 -10.16 -2.01 -4.05
CA MET A 153 -11.16 -1.89 -5.11
C MET A 153 -11.74 -0.48 -5.21
N SER A 154 -12.17 0.12 -4.10
CA SER A 154 -12.73 1.47 -4.06
C SER A 154 -12.80 2.02 -2.63
N PRO A 155 -11.91 2.95 -2.25
CA PRO A 155 -11.96 3.62 -0.95
C PRO A 155 -13.28 4.38 -0.72
N LYS A 156 -13.91 4.89 -1.80
CA LYS A 156 -15.19 5.60 -1.74
C LYS A 156 -16.35 4.68 -1.36
N ILE A 157 -16.40 3.48 -1.95
CA ILE A 157 -17.42 2.48 -1.62
C ILE A 157 -17.18 1.94 -0.21
N LEU A 158 -15.94 1.62 0.15
CA LEU A 158 -15.60 1.15 1.50
C LEU A 158 -16.00 2.17 2.58
N LYS A 159 -15.81 3.47 2.33
CA LYS A 159 -16.26 4.53 3.25
C LYS A 159 -17.77 4.49 3.47
N LYS A 160 -18.56 4.20 2.43
CA LYS A 160 -20.01 4.02 2.55
C LYS A 160 -20.35 2.75 3.32
N ASP A 161 -19.65 1.66 3.05
CA ASP A 161 -19.87 0.37 3.73
C ASP A 161 -19.57 0.45 5.24
N ILE A 162 -18.48 1.12 5.62
CA ILE A 162 -18.12 1.36 7.02
C ILE A 162 -19.19 2.21 7.72
N LYS A 163 -19.75 3.23 7.05
CA LYS A 163 -20.84 4.04 7.61
C LYS A 163 -22.12 3.23 7.81
N PHE A 164 -22.45 2.34 6.89
CA PHE A 164 -23.60 1.46 7.04
C PHE A 164 -23.41 0.46 8.17
N LEU A 165 -22.20 -0.11 8.31
CA LEU A 165 -21.87 -0.93 9.46
C LEU A 165 -21.97 -0.13 10.77
N ASP A 166 -21.49 1.12 10.78
CA ASP A 166 -21.56 1.99 11.95
C ASP A 166 -23.00 2.23 12.40
N HIS A 167 -23.89 2.53 11.46
CA HIS A 167 -25.32 2.68 11.73
C HIS A 167 -25.98 1.36 12.16
N ALA A 168 -25.61 0.24 11.54
CA ALA A 168 -26.12 -1.08 11.88
C ALA A 168 -25.79 -1.45 13.34
N LEU A 169 -24.54 -1.27 13.76
CA LEU A 169 -24.13 -1.59 15.13
C LEU A 169 -24.72 -0.61 16.16
N GLN A 170 -24.87 0.68 15.82
CA GLN A 170 -25.61 1.63 16.67
C GLN A 170 -27.07 1.21 16.86
N TYR A 171 -27.74 0.76 15.79
CA TYR A 171 -29.10 0.27 15.90
C TYR A 171 -29.21 -0.92 16.85
N ILE A 172 -28.30 -1.90 16.72
CA ILE A 172 -28.24 -3.09 17.59
C ILE A 172 -28.02 -2.68 19.04
N GLU A 173 -27.08 -1.76 19.30
CA GLU A 173 -26.78 -1.26 20.65
C GLU A 173 -27.98 -0.54 21.30
N LEU A 174 -28.74 0.21 20.51
CA LEU A 174 -29.92 0.95 21.00
C LEU A 174 -31.19 0.09 21.11
N ASN A 175 -31.23 -1.09 20.48
CA ASN A 175 -32.41 -1.96 20.42
C ASN A 175 -32.09 -3.40 20.88
N PRO A 176 -31.56 -3.61 22.09
CA PRO A 176 -31.06 -4.91 22.54
C PRO A 176 -32.14 -6.00 22.68
N LEU A 177 -33.42 -5.62 22.76
CA LEU A 177 -34.57 -6.53 22.87
C LEU A 177 -35.41 -6.60 21.59
N GLY A 178 -35.03 -5.88 20.54
CA GLY A 178 -35.77 -5.81 19.29
C GLY A 178 -35.40 -6.95 18.34
N ALA A 179 -36.40 -7.68 17.83
CA ALA A 179 -36.22 -8.63 16.74
C ALA A 179 -36.71 -8.00 15.42
N ILE A 180 -35.86 -7.93 14.40
CA ILE A 180 -36.19 -7.36 13.08
C ILE A 180 -35.74 -8.30 11.95
N PRO A 181 -36.58 -8.56 10.92
CA PRO A 181 -36.15 -9.30 9.74
C PRO A 181 -34.92 -8.67 9.06
N LEU A 182 -33.96 -9.48 8.64
CA LEU A 182 -32.72 -9.04 7.98
C LEU A 182 -32.99 -8.14 6.75
N PRO A 183 -34.01 -8.38 5.91
CA PRO A 183 -34.35 -7.45 4.83
C PRO A 183 -34.85 -6.09 5.34
N ALA A 184 -35.66 -6.08 6.40
CA ALA A 184 -36.15 -4.86 7.03
C ALA A 184 -35.01 -4.08 7.70
N PHE A 185 -34.12 -4.79 8.40
CA PHE A 185 -32.89 -4.24 8.97
C PHE A 185 -32.00 -3.60 7.89
N SER A 186 -31.76 -4.31 6.78
CA SER A 186 -30.97 -3.80 5.66
C SER A 186 -31.61 -2.55 5.05
N SER A 187 -32.93 -2.58 4.80
CA SER A 187 -33.66 -1.44 4.26
C SER A 187 -33.61 -0.23 5.19
N LEU A 188 -33.76 -0.44 6.50
CA LEU A 188 -33.70 0.62 7.51
C LEU A 188 -32.34 1.33 7.50
N ILE A 189 -31.25 0.58 7.43
CA ILE A 189 -29.89 1.13 7.54
C ILE A 189 -29.40 1.71 6.21
N THR A 190 -29.68 1.04 5.08
CA THR A 190 -29.04 1.34 3.80
C THR A 190 -30.00 1.73 2.68
N LYS A 191 -31.31 1.69 2.92
CA LYS A 191 -32.37 1.81 1.89
C LYS A 191 -32.28 0.72 0.81
N ASN A 192 -31.73 -0.44 1.16
CA ASN A 192 -31.61 -1.60 0.27
C ASN A 192 -31.81 -2.88 1.10
N SER A 193 -32.88 -3.62 0.84
CA SER A 193 -33.24 -4.85 1.56
C SER A 193 -32.22 -5.97 1.43
N HIS A 194 -31.37 -5.96 0.40
CA HIS A 194 -30.39 -7.00 0.11
C HIS A 194 -28.96 -6.64 0.52
N TYR A 195 -28.77 -5.50 1.21
CA TYR A 195 -27.43 -4.98 1.48
C TYR A 195 -26.64 -5.86 2.46
N PHE A 196 -27.29 -6.44 3.47
CA PHE A 196 -26.66 -7.33 4.44
C PHE A 196 -26.87 -8.81 4.16
N ASP A 197 -27.28 -9.19 2.95
CA ASP A 197 -27.39 -10.59 2.54
C ASP A 197 -26.04 -11.32 2.71
N LEU A 198 -26.07 -12.62 3.05
CA LEU A 198 -24.87 -13.40 3.41
C LEU A 198 -23.74 -13.37 2.36
N GLY A 199 -24.12 -13.37 1.07
CA GLY A 199 -23.17 -13.33 -0.04
C GLY A 199 -22.57 -11.94 -0.28
N SER A 200 -23.22 -10.88 0.20
CA SER A 200 -22.87 -9.50 -0.05
C SER A 200 -21.61 -9.06 0.72
N LYS A 201 -21.01 -7.94 0.29
CA LYS A 201 -19.89 -7.34 1.03
C LYS A 201 -20.32 -6.80 2.39
N GLY A 202 -21.51 -6.17 2.45
CA GLY A 202 -22.08 -5.62 3.67
C GLY A 202 -22.36 -6.70 4.70
N GLY A 203 -23.03 -7.78 4.29
CA GLY A 203 -23.33 -8.93 5.14
C GLY A 203 -22.06 -9.57 5.72
N LYS A 204 -21.04 -9.77 4.89
CA LYS A 204 -19.75 -10.29 5.37
C LYS A 204 -19.06 -9.37 6.39
N LEU A 205 -19.12 -8.05 6.20
CA LEU A 205 -18.59 -7.09 7.19
C LEU A 205 -19.37 -7.17 8.51
N LEU A 206 -20.70 -7.20 8.43
CA LEU A 206 -21.57 -7.33 9.60
C LEU A 206 -21.27 -8.61 10.38
N ILE A 207 -21.24 -9.77 9.72
CA ILE A 207 -20.93 -11.06 10.37
C ILE A 207 -19.57 -11.04 11.05
N ASN A 208 -18.54 -10.49 10.40
CA ASN A 208 -17.21 -10.38 11.01
C ASN A 208 -17.22 -9.50 12.27
N ALA A 209 -17.97 -8.40 12.25
CA ALA A 209 -18.13 -7.54 13.42
C ALA A 209 -18.86 -8.26 14.56
N LEU A 210 -19.97 -8.93 14.24
CA LEU A 210 -20.76 -9.66 15.23
C LEU A 210 -19.98 -10.83 15.85
N CYS A 211 -19.24 -11.62 15.05
CA CYS A 211 -18.37 -12.67 15.59
C CYS A 211 -17.34 -12.13 16.60
N PHE A 212 -16.73 -10.99 16.28
CA PHE A 212 -15.81 -10.33 17.20
C PHE A 212 -16.51 -9.89 18.49
N LEU A 213 -17.67 -9.25 18.38
CA LEU A 213 -18.44 -8.76 19.53
C LEU A 213 -18.97 -9.90 20.42
N SER A 214 -19.22 -11.08 19.83
CA SER A 214 -19.59 -12.30 20.56
C SER A 214 -18.39 -13.13 21.02
N GLU A 215 -17.16 -12.70 20.72
CA GLU A 215 -15.92 -13.42 21.04
C GLU A 215 -15.86 -14.87 20.51
N ILE A 216 -16.52 -15.12 19.37
CA ILE A 216 -16.55 -16.44 18.72
C ILE A 216 -15.66 -16.49 17.47
N PRO A 217 -15.24 -17.68 17.01
CA PRO A 217 -14.64 -17.85 15.70
C PRO A 217 -15.55 -17.37 14.57
N LEU A 218 -14.96 -17.13 13.39
CA LEU A 218 -15.74 -16.76 12.21
C LEU A 218 -16.68 -17.91 11.82
N VAL A 219 -17.97 -17.65 11.88
CA VAL A 219 -19.01 -18.60 11.45
C VAL A 219 -19.11 -18.65 9.94
N THR A 220 -19.51 -19.82 9.42
CA THR A 220 -19.63 -20.01 7.96
C THR A 220 -20.88 -20.75 7.52
N SER A 221 -21.47 -21.57 8.40
CA SER A 221 -22.70 -22.28 8.06
C SER A 221 -23.91 -21.35 8.12
N ALA A 222 -24.95 -21.70 7.38
CA ALA A 222 -26.19 -20.92 7.36
C ALA A 222 -26.82 -20.88 8.75
N GLU A 223 -26.77 -21.99 9.48
CA GLU A 223 -27.33 -22.17 10.82
C GLU A 223 -26.57 -21.34 11.86
N GLU A 224 -25.24 -21.40 11.84
CA GLU A 224 -24.38 -20.61 12.74
C GLU A 224 -24.58 -19.11 12.51
N ILE A 225 -24.68 -18.68 11.25
CA ILE A 225 -24.93 -17.27 10.92
C ILE A 225 -26.33 -16.85 11.37
N SER A 226 -27.35 -17.69 11.20
CA SER A 226 -28.70 -17.39 11.69
C SER A 226 -28.72 -17.26 13.22
N ALA A 227 -28.04 -18.16 13.94
CA ALA A 227 -27.92 -18.10 15.39
C ALA A 227 -27.18 -16.83 15.87
N LEU A 228 -26.09 -16.46 15.16
CA LEU A 228 -25.36 -15.22 15.42
C LEU A 228 -26.22 -13.99 15.17
N LEU A 229 -26.93 -13.90 14.05
CA LEU A 229 -27.80 -12.76 13.77
C LEU A 229 -28.92 -12.65 14.81
N LEU A 230 -29.52 -13.78 15.19
CA LEU A 230 -30.56 -13.84 16.20
C LEU A 230 -30.08 -13.35 17.57
N SER A 231 -28.84 -13.68 17.97
CA SER A 231 -28.27 -13.20 19.25
C SER A 231 -28.09 -11.68 19.30
N PHE A 232 -28.14 -11.00 18.15
CA PHE A 232 -28.15 -9.54 18.03
C PHE A 232 -29.52 -8.99 17.58
N GLY A 233 -30.61 -9.76 17.71
CA GLY A 233 -31.96 -9.29 17.39
C GLY A 233 -32.27 -9.19 15.89
N ILE A 234 -31.51 -9.88 15.03
CA ILE A 234 -31.74 -9.88 13.59
C ILE A 234 -32.27 -11.25 13.17
N LEU A 235 -33.52 -11.28 12.69
CA LEU A 235 -34.17 -12.48 12.20
C LEU A 235 -33.81 -12.71 10.74
N ARG A 236 -33.13 -13.81 10.43
CA ARG A 236 -33.01 -14.24 9.04
C ARG A 236 -34.25 -15.03 8.69
N ASP A 237 -35.06 -14.54 7.75
CA ASP A 237 -36.16 -15.34 7.22
C ASP A 237 -35.59 -16.65 6.69
N GLU A 238 -36.08 -17.77 7.22
CA GLU A 238 -35.85 -19.06 6.61
C GLU A 238 -36.38 -18.98 5.19
N ILE A 239 -35.58 -19.41 4.21
CA ILE A 239 -36.13 -19.71 2.90
C ILE A 239 -37.11 -20.85 3.14
N SER A 240 -38.38 -20.50 3.28
CA SER A 240 -39.51 -21.40 3.13
C SER A 240 -39.39 -22.04 1.76
N ASN A 241 -38.74 -23.19 1.69
CA ASN A 241 -38.85 -24.17 0.62
C ASN A 241 -38.67 -25.56 1.23
N GLN A 242 -39.65 -25.96 2.05
CA GLN A 242 -40.16 -27.32 1.98
C GLN A 242 -41.50 -27.25 1.24
N VAL A 243 -41.44 -27.43 -0.07
CA VAL A 243 -42.52 -28.04 -0.86
C VAL A 243 -41.87 -29.12 -1.72
#